data_AF-A0A517NR38-F1
#
_entry.id   AF-A0A517NR38-F1
#
_cell.length_a   1.000
_cell.length_b   1.000
_cell.length_c   1.000
_cell.angle_alpha   90.00
_cell.angle_beta   90.00
_cell.angle_gamma   90.00
#
_symmetry.space_group_name_H-M   'P 1'
#
loop_
_entity.id
_entity.type
_entity.pdbx_description
1 polymer ?
#
loop_
_entity_poly.entity_id
_entity_poly.type
_entity_poly.pdbx_seq_one_letter_code
_entity_poly.pdbx_strand_id
1 'polypeptide(L)'
;MNKRDLSDLPNPFAPDSARRWEKPRLVSAAKVFAVTVVALVVLLVVTSRGPGWLANRLSKGFDSLDSQQKQSRLVQLSQLGLPGIEPLMAGLADPDSEVSDATIALIRDLQAQWTTMPRAESAPRQLALVNAVGKSANRLPEEQQGWAADLLNQTIVECVDETDHASRQIFEAANNALASLSHAGRNATQAFDDSKSVSMKMPSGVPQPLPLSVASDGQSWTDWPPQRPTVLQPETVAAESMMAEQDELSFPSISITDVRSRESAITMPVAASMSVAPATVAETPMASIPVAQEPVTQKPVAQEPVAQASLSLPTAIAAGAIAQPERQIQPEPMPESGVRLTSAETLGGDPIVAQSGFVQPADQTLAIESASEQVAAEQVAGERATIGNWNSIDTVSIIKVLGSPQEVVRQQAKAELLHRGFSDTELSVAVAIATSDAAYRVELIRQLVDQQTIDARPWLLLMLQDNTREVKLAAVDALGRMLDPQVRKELRLRLIDEPDQKIVLKIRRILNLR
;
A
#
# COMPACT_ATOMS: atom_id res chain seq x y z
N MET A 1 3.75 76.68 20.71
CA MET A 1 4.71 75.66 21.18
C MET A 1 4.44 75.41 22.67
N ASN A 2 3.64 74.38 22.97
CA ASN A 2 3.34 73.99 24.35
C ASN A 2 4.48 73.10 24.86
N LYS A 3 5.21 73.60 25.87
CA LYS A 3 6.13 72.81 26.67
C LYS A 3 5.31 71.77 27.43
N ARG A 4 5.25 70.55 26.92
CA ARG A 4 4.74 69.40 27.67
C ARG A 4 5.83 69.02 28.67
N ASP A 5 5.49 69.08 29.95
CA ASP A 5 6.32 68.62 31.05
C ASP A 5 6.67 67.15 30.87
N LEU A 6 7.97 66.88 30.65
CA LEU A 6 8.54 65.52 30.60
C LEU A 6 8.77 64.92 32.00
N SER A 7 8.39 65.62 33.08
CA SER A 7 8.57 65.18 34.45
C SER A 7 7.52 64.16 34.95
N ASP A 8 6.46 63.92 34.17
CA ASP A 8 5.41 62.93 34.48
C ASP A 8 5.59 61.58 33.77
N LEU A 9 6.75 61.33 33.14
CA LEU A 9 7.06 60.01 32.60
C LEU A 9 7.52 59.09 33.73
N PRO A 10 6.70 58.09 34.14
CA PRO A 10 7.04 57.22 35.26
C PRO A 10 8.31 56.43 34.93
N ASN A 11 9.26 56.46 35.87
CA ASN A 11 10.55 55.78 35.75
C ASN A 11 10.33 54.27 35.54
N PRO A 12 10.69 53.70 34.37
CA PRO A 12 10.44 52.29 34.05
C PRO A 12 11.34 51.32 34.84
N PHE A 13 12.26 51.85 35.66
CA PHE A 13 13.22 51.07 36.43
C PHE A 13 13.06 51.21 37.94
N ALA A 14 11.98 51.82 38.45
CA ALA A 14 11.74 51.89 39.90
C ALA A 14 11.34 50.50 40.44
N PRO A 15 12.17 49.85 41.26
CA PRO A 15 11.88 48.55 41.83
C PRO A 15 11.21 48.75 43.19
N ASP A 16 10.00 49.33 43.23
CA ASP A 16 9.15 49.28 44.42
C ASP A 16 7.73 49.77 44.11
N SER A 17 6.84 48.81 43.84
CA SER A 17 5.57 48.73 44.55
C SER A 17 5.04 47.30 44.44
N ALA A 18 5.21 46.58 45.53
CA ALA A 18 4.72 45.24 45.73
C ALA A 18 3.20 45.09 45.50
N ARG A 19 2.83 43.91 44.97
CA ARG A 19 1.61 43.16 45.33
C ARG A 19 0.25 43.85 45.15
N ARG A 20 -0.04 44.37 43.96
CA ARG A 20 -1.37 44.20 43.38
C ARG A 20 -1.25 43.42 42.08
N TRP A 21 -1.11 42.09 42.21
CA TRP A 21 -1.42 41.22 41.10
C TRP A 21 -2.88 41.45 40.73
N GLU A 22 -3.09 42.18 39.64
CA GLU A 22 -4.40 42.43 39.07
C GLU A 22 -5.05 41.08 38.75
N LYS A 23 -5.93 40.64 39.66
CA LYS A 23 -6.83 39.49 39.50
C LYS A 23 -7.47 39.35 38.11
N PRO A 24 -7.76 40.41 37.30
CA PRO A 24 -8.33 40.21 35.96
C PRO A 24 -7.46 39.43 34.96
N ARG A 25 -6.12 39.50 35.02
CA ARG A 25 -5.27 38.86 33.99
C ARG A 25 -5.23 37.34 34.10
N LEU A 26 -5.17 36.81 35.33
CA LEU A 26 -5.23 35.37 35.58
C LEU A 26 -6.60 34.78 35.21
N VAL A 27 -7.69 35.52 35.46
CA VAL A 27 -9.04 35.09 35.06
C VAL A 27 -9.17 35.04 33.53
N SER A 28 -8.59 35.98 32.80
CA SER A 28 -8.60 35.95 31.34
C SER A 28 -7.78 34.78 30.78
N ALA A 29 -6.59 34.51 31.34
CA ALA A 29 -5.78 33.37 30.93
C ALA A 29 -6.47 32.02 31.22
N ALA A 30 -7.11 31.89 32.39
CA ALA A 30 -7.87 30.69 32.74
C ALA A 30 -9.05 30.44 31.79
N LYS A 31 -9.73 31.51 31.33
CA LYS A 31 -10.82 31.39 30.34
C LYS A 31 -10.30 30.90 28.99
N VAL A 32 -9.19 31.45 28.49
CA VAL A 32 -8.59 31.00 27.22
C VAL A 32 -8.14 29.55 27.32
N PHE A 33 -7.52 29.16 28.44
CA PHE A 33 -7.12 27.79 28.69
C PHE A 33 -8.34 26.85 28.72
N ALA A 34 -9.42 27.22 29.41
CA ALA A 34 -10.65 26.43 29.44
C ALA A 34 -11.27 26.25 28.05
N VAL A 35 -11.33 27.31 27.23
CA VAL A 35 -11.82 27.22 25.84
C VAL A 35 -10.93 26.32 25.00
N THR A 36 -9.61 26.41 25.15
CA THR A 36 -8.65 25.58 24.41
C THR A 36 -8.80 24.10 24.78
N VAL A 37 -8.95 23.79 26.07
CA VAL A 37 -9.20 22.42 26.54
C VAL A 37 -10.52 21.88 26.00
N VAL A 38 -11.60 22.68 26.02
CA VAL A 38 -12.89 22.26 25.43
C VAL A 38 -12.75 22.02 23.92
N ALA A 39 -12.07 22.90 23.18
CA ALA A 39 -11.84 22.70 21.76
C ALA A 39 -11.03 21.43 21.47
N LEU A 40 -10.01 21.13 22.29
CA LEU A 40 -9.20 19.91 22.16
C LEU A 40 -10.01 18.65 22.50
N VAL A 41 -10.87 18.70 23.52
CA VAL A 41 -11.79 17.59 23.85
C VAL A 41 -12.79 17.37 22.71
N VAL A 42 -13.38 18.43 22.15
CA VAL A 42 -14.28 18.33 20.99
C VAL A 42 -13.54 17.72 19.79
N LEU A 43 -12.33 18.19 19.50
CA LEU A 43 -11.51 17.64 18.41
C LEU A 43 -11.22 16.15 18.65
N LEU A 44 -10.86 15.76 19.87
CA LEU A 44 -10.57 14.37 20.23
C LEU A 44 -11.83 13.48 20.12
N VAL A 45 -13.00 14.00 20.48
CA VAL A 45 -14.28 13.30 20.28
C VAL A 45 -14.60 13.16 18.79
N VAL A 46 -14.36 14.19 17.99
CA VAL A 46 -14.61 14.16 16.53
C VAL A 46 -13.64 13.21 15.84
N THR A 47 -12.35 13.19 16.19
CA THR A 47 -11.38 12.28 15.58
C THR A 47 -11.59 10.84 16.00
N SER A 48 -11.96 10.59 17.26
CA SER A 48 -12.22 9.22 17.75
C SER A 48 -13.55 8.63 17.28
N ARG A 49 -14.61 9.45 17.16
CA ARG A 49 -15.95 8.98 16.75
C ARG A 49 -16.28 9.22 15.28
N GLY A 50 -15.56 10.10 14.61
CA GLY A 50 -15.79 10.47 13.22
C GLY A 50 -15.81 9.27 12.27
N PRO A 51 -14.82 8.37 12.32
CA PRO A 51 -14.77 7.20 11.43
C PRO A 51 -15.99 6.28 11.57
N GLY A 52 -16.43 6.01 12.80
CA GLY A 52 -17.62 5.17 13.04
C GLY A 52 -18.92 5.82 12.57
N TRP A 53 -19.07 7.13 12.77
CA TRP A 53 -20.20 7.87 12.24
C TRP A 53 -20.20 7.88 10.71
N LEU A 54 -19.03 8.05 10.10
CA LEU A 54 -18.88 8.10 8.64
C LEU A 54 -19.14 6.72 8.02
N ALA A 55 -18.66 5.64 8.63
CA ALA A 55 -18.96 4.28 8.21
C ALA A 55 -20.47 4.01 8.23
N ASN A 56 -21.16 4.38 9.31
CA ASN A 56 -22.63 4.26 9.42
C ASN A 56 -23.38 5.16 8.43
N ARG A 57 -22.80 6.31 8.07
CA ARG A 57 -23.40 7.21 7.06
C ARG A 57 -23.24 6.65 5.66
N LEU A 58 -22.07 6.10 5.33
CA LEU A 58 -21.79 5.50 4.01
C LEU A 58 -22.58 4.20 3.79
N SER A 59 -22.80 3.42 4.84
CA SER A 59 -23.62 2.19 4.78
C SER A 59 -25.12 2.48 4.66
N LYS A 60 -25.59 3.63 5.14
CA LYS A 60 -27.00 4.03 4.96
C LYS A 60 -27.31 4.29 3.49
N GLY A 61 -28.33 3.58 2.99
CA GLY A 61 -28.76 3.65 1.59
C GLY A 61 -27.78 2.98 0.63
N PHE A 62 -26.92 2.07 1.12
CA PHE A 62 -26.04 1.28 0.26
C PHE A 62 -26.84 0.42 -0.73
N ASP A 63 -27.94 -0.19 -0.27
CA ASP A 63 -28.80 -1.07 -1.08
C ASP A 63 -29.51 -0.36 -2.24
N SER A 64 -29.68 0.97 -2.16
CA SER A 64 -30.38 1.76 -3.19
C SER A 64 -29.48 2.30 -4.30
N LEU A 65 -28.17 2.05 -4.24
CA LEU A 65 -27.20 2.53 -5.20
C LEU A 65 -27.05 1.56 -6.37
N ASP A 66 -26.61 2.06 -7.52
CA ASP A 66 -26.14 1.20 -8.59
C ASP A 66 -24.81 0.51 -8.23
N SER A 67 -24.46 -0.54 -8.97
CA SER A 67 -23.28 -1.39 -8.75
C SER A 67 -21.98 -0.59 -8.71
N GLN A 68 -21.82 0.41 -9.59
CA GLN A 68 -20.62 1.23 -9.67
C GLN A 68 -20.51 2.16 -8.45
N GLN A 69 -21.62 2.75 -8.02
CA GLN A 69 -21.69 3.56 -6.81
C GLN A 69 -21.44 2.73 -5.55
N LYS A 70 -21.95 1.50 -5.48
CA LYS A 70 -21.65 0.55 -4.39
C LYS A 70 -20.16 0.26 -4.31
N GLN A 71 -19.52 -0.08 -5.43
CA GLN A 71 -18.07 -0.31 -5.50
C GLN A 71 -17.27 0.92 -5.03
N SER A 72 -17.63 2.12 -5.50
CA SER A 72 -16.98 3.37 -5.04
C SER A 72 -17.13 3.59 -3.53
N ARG A 73 -18.30 3.29 -2.96
CA ARG A 73 -18.52 3.38 -1.51
C ARG A 73 -17.75 2.32 -0.72
N LEU A 74 -17.60 1.11 -1.24
CA LEU A 74 -16.78 0.07 -0.61
C LEU A 74 -15.31 0.50 -0.50
N VAL A 75 -14.76 1.14 -1.54
CA VAL A 75 -13.41 1.71 -1.50
C VAL A 75 -13.29 2.81 -0.43
N GLN A 76 -14.32 3.65 -0.25
CA GLN A 76 -14.31 4.64 0.83
C GLN A 76 -14.41 3.99 2.21
N LEU A 77 -15.20 2.92 2.36
CA LEU A 77 -15.32 2.17 3.60
C LEU A 77 -14.01 1.46 3.97
N SER A 78 -13.26 0.93 3.01
CA SER A 78 -11.96 0.28 3.30
C SER A 78 -10.93 1.26 3.86
N GLN A 79 -10.96 2.53 3.43
CA GLN A 79 -10.08 3.58 3.94
C GLN A 79 -10.38 3.98 5.39
N LEU A 80 -11.58 3.69 5.93
CA LEU A 80 -11.93 4.00 7.31
C LEU A 80 -11.29 3.07 8.33
N GLY A 81 -10.68 1.96 7.90
CA GLY A 81 -10.05 0.98 8.77
C GLY A 81 -11.08 0.17 9.57
N LEU A 82 -10.85 0.04 10.89
CA LEU A 82 -11.65 -0.83 11.76
C LEU A 82 -13.18 -0.65 11.67
N PRO A 83 -13.74 0.59 11.69
CA PRO A 83 -15.20 0.78 11.55
C PRO A 83 -15.75 0.44 10.16
N GLY A 84 -14.90 0.35 9.13
CA GLY A 84 -15.30 -0.01 7.77
C GLY A 84 -15.45 -1.51 7.53
N ILE A 85 -14.89 -2.35 8.40
CA ILE A 85 -14.84 -3.82 8.19
C ILE A 85 -16.24 -4.44 8.21
N GLU A 86 -17.10 -4.06 9.15
CA GLU A 86 -18.46 -4.60 9.24
C GLU A 86 -19.33 -4.26 8.01
N PRO A 87 -19.41 -2.99 7.53
CA PRO A 87 -20.15 -2.68 6.31
C PRO A 87 -19.49 -3.23 5.03
N LEU A 88 -18.16 -3.40 4.99
CA LEU A 88 -17.50 -4.14 3.91
C LEU A 88 -17.99 -5.59 3.88
N MET A 89 -17.99 -6.29 5.01
CA MET A 89 -18.49 -7.66 5.07
C MET A 89 -19.97 -7.78 4.69
N ALA A 90 -20.78 -6.75 4.94
CA ALA A 90 -22.15 -6.71 4.44
C ALA A 90 -22.22 -6.65 2.89
N GLY A 91 -21.27 -5.97 2.24
CA GLY A 91 -21.13 -5.93 0.78
C GLY A 91 -20.78 -7.29 0.15
N LEU A 92 -20.20 -8.22 0.92
CA LEU A 92 -19.94 -9.58 0.45
C LEU A 92 -21.25 -10.38 0.28
N ALA A 93 -22.31 -10.00 0.98
CA ALA A 93 -23.65 -10.58 0.86
C ALA A 93 -24.54 -9.83 -0.15
N ASP A 94 -23.99 -8.87 -0.92
CA ASP A 94 -24.74 -8.17 -1.95
C ASP A 94 -25.16 -9.14 -3.06
N PRO A 95 -26.41 -9.07 -3.56
CA PRO A 95 -26.87 -9.94 -4.64
C PRO A 95 -26.16 -9.70 -5.98
N ASP A 96 -25.52 -8.53 -6.14
CA ASP A 96 -24.71 -8.24 -7.31
C ASP A 96 -23.31 -8.88 -7.19
N SER A 97 -23.00 -9.80 -8.10
CA SER A 97 -21.72 -10.50 -8.13
C SER A 97 -20.54 -9.53 -8.24
N GLU A 98 -20.65 -8.46 -9.03
CA GLU A 98 -19.55 -7.49 -9.21
C GLU A 98 -19.22 -6.76 -7.90
N VAL A 99 -20.24 -6.48 -7.09
CA VAL A 99 -20.08 -5.83 -5.78
C VAL A 99 -19.44 -6.80 -4.78
N SER A 100 -19.86 -8.07 -4.80
CA SER A 100 -19.27 -9.11 -3.93
C SER A 100 -17.80 -9.40 -4.30
N ASP A 101 -17.48 -9.42 -5.60
CA ASP A 101 -16.11 -9.61 -6.12
C ASP A 101 -15.19 -8.44 -5.76
N ALA A 102 -15.68 -7.21 -5.92
CA ALA A 102 -14.95 -6.03 -5.49
C ALA A 102 -14.72 -6.03 -3.97
N THR A 103 -15.72 -6.46 -3.19
CA THR A 103 -15.62 -6.56 -1.73
C THR A 103 -14.55 -7.55 -1.29
N ILE A 104 -14.53 -8.76 -1.85
CA ILE A 104 -13.53 -9.78 -1.49
C ILE A 104 -12.11 -9.32 -1.88
N ALA A 105 -11.95 -8.67 -3.02
CA ALA A 105 -10.68 -8.09 -3.44
C ALA A 105 -10.18 -7.03 -2.45
N LEU A 106 -11.07 -6.13 -1.99
CA LEU A 106 -10.73 -5.11 -1.00
C LEU A 106 -10.38 -5.72 0.37
N ILE A 107 -11.09 -6.74 0.83
CA ILE A 107 -10.78 -7.40 2.11
C ILE A 107 -9.42 -8.10 2.05
N ARG A 108 -9.08 -8.77 0.93
CA ARG A 108 -7.77 -9.39 0.73
C ARG A 108 -6.63 -8.36 0.73
N ASP A 109 -6.84 -7.22 0.07
CA ASP A 109 -5.88 -6.10 0.09
C ASP A 109 -5.69 -5.57 1.52
N LEU A 110 -6.77 -5.40 2.28
CA LEU A 110 -6.70 -5.00 3.70
C LEU A 110 -5.94 -6.03 4.55
N GLN A 111 -6.21 -7.33 4.39
CA GLN A 111 -5.46 -8.38 5.11
C GLN A 111 -3.97 -8.33 4.78
N ALA A 112 -3.61 -8.22 3.49
CA ALA A 112 -2.23 -8.08 3.06
C ALA A 112 -1.55 -6.86 3.71
N GLN A 113 -2.24 -5.71 3.77
CA GLN A 113 -1.71 -4.53 4.47
C GLN A 113 -1.53 -4.79 5.98
N TRP A 114 -2.47 -5.47 6.63
CA TRP A 114 -2.38 -5.76 8.08
C TRP A 114 -1.22 -6.68 8.43
N THR A 115 -0.79 -7.60 7.53
CA THR A 115 0.39 -8.44 7.77
C THR A 115 1.69 -7.64 7.87
N THR A 116 1.74 -6.44 7.28
CA THR A 116 2.89 -5.54 7.37
C THR A 116 2.86 -4.61 8.59
N MET A 117 1.72 -4.56 9.30
CA MET A 117 1.53 -3.68 10.44
C MET A 117 2.04 -4.31 11.75
N PRO A 118 2.44 -3.51 12.75
CA PRO A 118 2.73 -4.02 14.08
C PRO A 118 1.54 -4.79 14.66
N ARG A 119 1.82 -5.89 15.36
CA ARG A 119 0.78 -6.81 15.87
C ARG A 119 -0.27 -6.13 16.75
N ALA A 120 0.14 -5.17 17.57
CA ALA A 120 -0.74 -4.38 18.41
C ALA A 120 -1.83 -3.63 17.62
N GLU A 121 -1.57 -3.32 16.35
CA GLU A 121 -2.50 -2.62 15.46
C GLU A 121 -3.27 -3.56 14.53
N SER A 122 -2.66 -4.67 14.08
CA SER A 122 -3.32 -5.63 13.17
C SER A 122 -4.31 -6.55 13.89
N ALA A 123 -3.99 -7.01 15.11
CA ALA A 123 -4.85 -7.90 15.90
C ALA A 123 -6.30 -7.40 16.07
N PRO A 124 -6.59 -6.14 16.46
CA PRO A 124 -7.97 -5.67 16.58
C PRO A 124 -8.72 -5.63 15.23
N ARG A 125 -8.01 -5.44 14.11
CA ARG A 125 -8.62 -5.44 12.77
C ARG A 125 -8.95 -6.85 12.30
N GLN A 126 -8.03 -7.80 12.49
CA GLN A 126 -8.29 -9.23 12.21
C GLN A 126 -9.44 -9.77 13.06
N LEU A 127 -9.48 -9.44 14.36
CA LEU A 127 -10.60 -9.82 15.23
C LEU A 127 -11.93 -9.21 14.77
N ALA A 128 -11.93 -7.94 14.34
CA ALA A 128 -13.12 -7.31 13.79
C ALA A 128 -13.60 -7.98 12.50
N LEU A 129 -12.68 -8.38 11.61
CA LEU A 129 -13.00 -9.14 10.39
C LEU A 129 -13.65 -10.48 10.72
N VAL A 130 -13.00 -11.27 11.59
CA VAL A 130 -13.51 -12.59 12.01
C VAL A 130 -14.92 -12.48 12.62
N ASN A 131 -15.14 -11.49 13.49
CA ASN A 131 -16.45 -11.24 14.09
C ASN A 131 -17.49 -10.82 13.05
N ALA A 132 -17.11 -10.00 12.06
CA ALA A 132 -17.99 -9.57 10.99
C ALA A 132 -18.37 -10.73 10.05
N VAL A 133 -17.44 -11.64 9.75
CA VAL A 133 -17.72 -12.89 9.03
C VAL A 133 -18.71 -13.76 9.83
N GLY A 134 -18.45 -13.98 11.12
CA GLY A 134 -19.35 -14.77 11.98
C GLY A 134 -20.77 -14.22 12.04
N LYS A 135 -20.94 -12.90 12.14
CA LYS A 135 -22.26 -12.23 12.09
C LYS A 135 -22.96 -12.38 10.73
N SER A 136 -22.19 -12.44 9.65
CA SER A 136 -22.72 -12.45 8.27
C SER A 136 -22.93 -13.88 7.74
N ALA A 137 -22.45 -14.91 8.44
CA ALA A 137 -22.46 -16.30 7.98
C ALA A 137 -23.82 -16.78 7.45
N ASN A 138 -24.92 -16.43 8.12
CA ASN A 138 -26.28 -16.84 7.72
C ASN A 138 -26.87 -16.02 6.56
N ARG A 139 -26.21 -14.94 6.12
CA ARG A 139 -26.66 -14.06 5.03
C ARG A 139 -25.85 -14.26 3.75
N LEU A 140 -24.69 -14.91 3.84
CA LEU A 140 -23.82 -15.14 2.70
C LEU A 140 -24.42 -16.23 1.80
N PRO A 141 -24.56 -16.00 0.49
CA PRO A 141 -24.90 -17.05 -0.45
C PRO A 141 -23.79 -18.12 -0.48
N GLU A 142 -24.12 -19.33 -0.92
CA GLU A 142 -23.26 -20.52 -0.81
C GLU A 142 -21.90 -20.32 -1.50
N GLU A 143 -21.87 -19.62 -2.64
CA GLU A 143 -20.64 -19.30 -3.36
C GLU A 143 -19.69 -18.42 -2.53
N GLN A 144 -20.22 -17.39 -1.85
CA GLN A 144 -19.42 -16.48 -1.02
C GLN A 144 -19.02 -17.09 0.33
N GLN A 145 -19.70 -18.15 0.81
CA GLN A 145 -19.28 -18.88 2.02
C GLN A 145 -17.90 -19.51 1.84
N GLY A 146 -17.57 -19.99 0.64
CA GLY A 146 -16.24 -20.51 0.31
C GLY A 146 -15.16 -19.44 0.43
N TRP A 147 -15.42 -18.23 -0.06
CA TRP A 147 -14.48 -17.11 0.07
C TRP A 147 -14.31 -16.64 1.51
N ALA A 148 -15.40 -16.57 2.28
CA ALA A 148 -15.34 -16.25 3.70
C ALA A 148 -14.53 -17.29 4.50
N ALA A 149 -14.67 -18.57 4.18
CA ALA A 149 -13.88 -19.63 4.79
C ALA A 149 -12.38 -19.50 4.44
N ASP A 150 -12.05 -19.14 3.20
CA ASP A 150 -10.66 -18.87 2.76
C ASP A 150 -10.03 -17.72 3.57
N LEU A 151 -10.75 -16.60 3.73
CA LEU A 151 -10.30 -15.47 4.55
C LEU A 151 -10.03 -15.86 6.02
N LEU A 152 -10.91 -16.69 6.60
CA LEU A 152 -10.75 -17.16 7.98
C LEU A 152 -9.57 -18.12 8.11
N ASN A 153 -9.37 -19.03 7.15
CA ASN A 153 -8.23 -19.95 7.14
C ASN A 153 -6.89 -19.20 7.02
N GLN A 154 -6.82 -18.17 6.16
CA GLN A 154 -5.65 -17.31 6.08
C GLN A 154 -5.38 -16.62 7.42
N THR A 155 -6.42 -16.06 8.06
CA THR A 155 -6.31 -15.42 9.38
C THR A 155 -5.85 -16.40 10.45
N ILE A 156 -6.29 -17.66 10.39
CA ILE A 156 -5.84 -18.73 11.30
C ILE A 156 -4.35 -19.00 11.11
N VAL A 157 -3.89 -19.19 9.86
CA VAL A 157 -2.47 -19.44 9.56
C VAL A 157 -1.58 -18.31 10.08
N GLU A 158 -2.01 -17.05 9.90
CA GLU A 158 -1.29 -15.87 10.42
C GLU A 158 -1.25 -15.77 11.95
N CYS A 159 -2.15 -16.45 12.66
CA CYS A 159 -2.22 -16.42 14.13
C CYS A 159 -1.54 -17.62 14.81
N VAL A 160 -1.28 -18.72 14.08
CA VAL A 160 -0.75 -19.97 14.67
C VAL A 160 0.68 -19.81 15.20
N ASP A 161 1.50 -18.97 14.57
CA ASP A 161 2.91 -18.80 14.95
C ASP A 161 3.10 -17.95 16.22
N GLU A 162 2.03 -17.32 16.72
CA GLU A 162 2.12 -16.38 17.84
C GLU A 162 1.52 -16.94 19.14
N THR A 163 2.21 -16.71 20.26
CA THR A 163 1.84 -17.27 21.58
C THR A 163 1.04 -16.31 22.46
N ASP A 164 0.75 -15.11 21.96
CA ASP A 164 0.09 -14.04 22.69
C ASP A 164 -1.42 -14.28 22.87
N HIS A 165 -2.01 -13.59 23.85
CA HIS A 165 -3.44 -13.73 24.16
C HIS A 165 -4.33 -13.27 23.01
N ALA A 166 -3.94 -12.24 22.25
CA ALA A 166 -4.77 -11.73 21.17
C ALA A 166 -4.86 -12.73 20.01
N SER A 167 -3.75 -13.38 19.63
CA SER A 167 -3.77 -14.42 18.60
C SER A 167 -4.61 -15.63 18.98
N ARG A 168 -4.58 -16.07 20.25
CA ARG A 168 -5.48 -17.13 20.75
C ARG A 168 -6.95 -16.74 20.63
N GLN A 169 -7.28 -15.49 21.00
CA GLN A 169 -8.64 -14.98 20.88
C GLN A 169 -9.11 -14.94 19.41
N ILE A 170 -8.24 -14.50 18.49
CA ILE A 170 -8.55 -14.48 17.05
C ILE A 170 -8.73 -15.90 16.53
N PHE A 171 -7.86 -16.84 16.91
CA PHE A 171 -7.94 -18.24 16.52
C PHE A 171 -9.25 -18.90 17.00
N GLU A 172 -9.62 -18.71 18.27
CA GLU A 172 -10.89 -19.20 18.80
C GLU A 172 -12.09 -18.59 18.09
N ALA A 173 -12.08 -17.27 17.87
CA ALA A 173 -13.14 -16.58 17.14
C ALA A 173 -13.26 -17.07 15.70
N ALA A 174 -12.13 -17.34 15.02
CA ALA A 174 -12.11 -17.80 13.64
C ALA A 174 -12.66 -19.22 13.50
N ASN A 175 -12.31 -20.13 14.42
CA ASN A 175 -12.89 -21.47 14.44
C ASN A 175 -14.41 -21.44 14.71
N ASN A 176 -14.86 -20.56 15.61
CA ASN A 176 -16.30 -20.36 15.86
C ASN A 176 -17.02 -19.79 14.62
N ALA A 177 -16.39 -18.88 13.89
CA ALA A 177 -16.92 -18.33 12.65
C ALA A 177 -16.97 -19.38 11.52
N LEU A 178 -15.94 -20.23 11.39
CA LEU A 178 -15.94 -21.37 10.45
C LEU A 178 -17.04 -22.38 10.78
N ALA A 179 -17.24 -22.71 12.06
CA ALA A 179 -18.35 -23.55 12.49
C ALA A 179 -19.70 -22.94 12.09
N SER A 180 -19.87 -21.63 12.30
CA SER A 180 -21.08 -20.90 11.92
C SER A 180 -21.34 -20.92 10.40
N LEU A 181 -20.29 -20.74 9.57
CA LEU A 181 -20.39 -20.87 8.11
C LEU A 181 -20.81 -22.29 7.69
N SER A 182 -20.21 -23.31 8.30
CA SER A 182 -20.55 -24.72 7.99
C SER A 182 -22.00 -25.09 8.33
N HIS A 183 -22.57 -24.45 9.35
CA HIS A 183 -23.98 -24.62 9.71
C HIS A 183 -24.91 -23.84 8.77
N ALA A 184 -24.51 -22.64 8.34
CA ALA A 184 -25.29 -21.83 7.42
C ALA A 184 -25.52 -22.54 6.08
N GLY A 185 -24.48 -23.15 5.48
CA GLY A 185 -24.59 -23.86 4.21
C GLY A 185 -25.53 -25.08 4.23
N ARG A 186 -25.61 -25.80 5.37
CA ARG A 186 -26.52 -26.95 5.52
C ARG A 186 -27.99 -26.54 5.58
N ASN A 187 -28.28 -25.38 6.14
CA ASN A 187 -29.67 -24.89 6.27
C ASN A 187 -30.22 -24.43 4.91
N ALA A 188 -29.37 -23.85 4.05
CA ALA A 188 -29.77 -23.40 2.72
C ALA A 188 -30.21 -24.59 1.84
N THR A 189 -29.46 -25.70 1.86
CA THR A 189 -29.77 -26.89 1.05
C THR A 189 -31.02 -27.65 1.52
N GLN A 190 -31.32 -27.67 2.82
CA GLN A 190 -32.54 -28.32 3.33
C GLN A 190 -33.82 -27.53 3.05
N ALA A 191 -33.76 -26.19 2.97
CA ALA A 191 -34.94 -25.36 2.72
C ALA A 191 -35.51 -25.52 1.29
N PHE A 192 -34.71 -25.95 0.31
CA PHE A 192 -35.18 -26.16 -1.06
C PHE A 192 -35.86 -27.52 -1.28
N ASP A 193 -35.58 -28.53 -0.45
CA ASP A 193 -36.08 -29.90 -0.63
C ASP A 193 -37.49 -30.12 -0.04
N ASP A 194 -37.97 -29.23 0.83
CA ASP A 194 -39.28 -29.38 1.50
C ASP A 194 -40.47 -28.90 0.63
N SER A 195 -40.21 -28.36 -0.56
CA SER A 195 -41.24 -27.78 -1.45
C SER A 195 -41.70 -28.70 -2.60
N LYS A 196 -41.09 -29.88 -2.77
CA LYS A 196 -41.48 -30.81 -3.83
C LYS A 196 -41.25 -32.27 -3.44
N SER A 197 -41.98 -32.73 -2.43
CA SER A 197 -42.25 -34.16 -2.23
C SER A 197 -43.14 -34.72 -3.36
N VAL A 198 -42.64 -34.71 -4.60
CA VAL A 198 -43.08 -35.68 -5.59
C VAL A 198 -42.58 -37.02 -5.08
N SER A 199 -43.52 -37.81 -4.57
CA SER A 199 -43.33 -39.19 -4.15
C SER A 199 -42.83 -40.03 -5.35
N MET A 200 -41.53 -39.93 -5.65
CA MET A 200 -40.88 -40.80 -6.61
C MET A 200 -40.42 -42.02 -5.83
N LYS A 201 -41.25 -43.06 -5.91
CA LYS A 201 -41.05 -44.39 -5.34
C LYS A 201 -39.73 -44.97 -5.85
N MET A 202 -38.64 -44.73 -5.14
CA MET A 202 -37.35 -45.34 -5.43
C MET A 202 -37.40 -46.84 -5.09
N PRO A 203 -36.92 -47.72 -5.98
CA PRO A 203 -36.84 -49.15 -5.70
C PRO A 203 -35.78 -49.41 -4.63
N SER A 204 -36.17 -50.19 -3.61
CA SER A 204 -35.33 -50.64 -2.52
C SER A 204 -34.16 -51.50 -3.01
N GLY A 205 -33.03 -50.87 -3.34
CA GLY A 205 -31.75 -51.51 -3.57
C GLY A 205 -30.76 -51.05 -2.51
N VAL A 206 -30.52 -51.90 -1.51
CA VAL A 206 -29.55 -51.67 -0.42
C VAL A 206 -28.14 -51.54 -1.02
N PRO A 207 -27.45 -50.39 -0.92
CA PRO A 207 -26.06 -50.30 -1.31
C PRO A 207 -25.20 -50.99 -0.25
N GLN A 208 -24.61 -52.13 -0.62
CA GLN A 208 -23.52 -52.76 0.14
C GLN A 208 -22.35 -51.77 0.24
N PRO A 209 -21.79 -51.52 1.44
CA PRO A 209 -20.59 -50.71 1.56
C PRO A 209 -19.41 -51.42 0.90
N LEU A 210 -18.65 -50.67 0.11
CA LEU A 210 -17.41 -51.11 -0.53
C LEU A 210 -16.45 -51.69 0.51
N PRO A 211 -15.83 -52.85 0.26
CA PRO A 211 -14.86 -53.45 1.17
C PRO A 211 -13.60 -52.58 1.20
N LEU A 212 -13.37 -51.92 2.33
CA LEU A 212 -12.07 -51.35 2.65
C LEU A 212 -11.11 -52.52 2.86
N SER A 213 -10.19 -52.72 1.90
CA SER A 213 -9.05 -53.59 2.08
C SER A 213 -8.22 -53.04 3.25
N VAL A 214 -8.26 -53.75 4.37
CA VAL A 214 -7.37 -53.51 5.51
C VAL A 214 -5.96 -53.77 5.00
N ALA A 215 -5.23 -52.72 4.65
CA ALA A 215 -3.81 -52.80 4.34
C ALA A 215 -3.10 -53.30 5.59
N SER A 216 -2.41 -54.43 5.45
CA SER A 216 -1.73 -55.14 6.52
C SER A 216 -0.83 -54.23 7.36
N ASP A 217 -0.95 -54.40 8.67
CA ASP A 217 -0.08 -53.86 9.70
C ASP A 217 1.40 -54.05 9.32
N GLY A 218 2.11 -52.95 9.06
CA GLY A 218 3.55 -53.02 8.81
C GLY A 218 4.22 -51.72 8.38
N GLN A 219 3.46 -50.73 7.89
CA GLN A 219 4.00 -49.44 7.48
C GLN A 219 3.26 -48.31 8.20
N SER A 220 3.81 -47.95 9.36
CA SER A 220 3.40 -46.78 10.13
C SER A 220 3.63 -45.50 9.32
N TRP A 221 2.59 -44.66 9.24
CA TRP A 221 2.57 -43.34 8.59
C TRP A 221 3.67 -42.36 9.06
N THR A 222 4.43 -42.70 10.09
CA THR A 222 5.54 -41.89 10.64
C THR A 222 6.84 -41.95 9.84
N ASP A 223 6.98 -42.83 8.85
CA ASP A 223 8.21 -43.00 8.03
C ASP A 223 8.29 -42.05 6.81
N TRP A 224 7.75 -40.83 6.94
CA TRP A 224 7.91 -39.77 5.94
C TRP A 224 8.96 -38.75 6.41
N PRO A 225 9.98 -38.40 5.60
CA PRO A 225 10.18 -38.71 4.18
C PRO A 225 10.91 -40.05 3.92
N PRO A 226 10.75 -40.65 2.72
CA PRO A 226 11.40 -41.91 2.36
C PRO A 226 12.92 -41.78 2.40
N GLN A 227 13.56 -42.69 3.14
CA GLN A 227 15.02 -42.82 3.19
C GLN A 227 15.57 -43.00 1.77
N ARG A 228 16.60 -42.23 1.40
CA ARG A 228 17.25 -42.34 0.09
C ARG A 228 17.79 -43.76 -0.09
N PRO A 229 17.63 -44.39 -1.27
CA PRO A 229 18.20 -45.71 -1.51
C PRO A 229 19.72 -45.67 -1.34
N THR A 230 20.21 -46.49 -0.42
CA THR A 230 21.64 -46.76 -0.22
C THR A 230 22.21 -47.29 -1.53
N VAL A 231 22.97 -46.44 -2.24
CA VAL A 231 23.74 -46.85 -3.41
C VAL A 231 24.85 -47.76 -2.91
N LEU A 232 24.72 -49.06 -3.20
CA LEU A 232 25.77 -50.05 -3.05
C LEU A 232 26.97 -49.63 -3.89
N GLN A 233 28.08 -49.30 -3.23
CA GLN A 233 29.38 -49.17 -3.87
C GLN A 233 29.86 -50.56 -4.30
N PRO A 234 30.33 -50.75 -5.54
CA PRO A 234 30.97 -51.99 -5.93
C PRO A 234 32.36 -52.08 -5.28
N GLU A 235 32.61 -53.21 -4.62
CA GLU A 235 33.94 -53.66 -4.20
C GLU A 235 34.88 -53.69 -5.43
N THR A 236 35.91 -52.85 -5.41
CA THR A 236 37.11 -53.06 -6.24
C THR A 236 38.20 -53.68 -5.37
N VAL A 237 38.43 -54.96 -5.62
CA VAL A 237 39.52 -55.77 -5.10
C VAL A 237 40.82 -55.40 -5.83
N ALA A 238 41.85 -55.14 -5.02
CA ALA A 238 43.29 -55.31 -5.24
C ALA A 238 43.95 -54.86 -6.56
N ALA A 239 44.82 -53.86 -6.44
CA ALA A 239 46.15 -53.92 -7.04
C ALA A 239 47.17 -53.18 -6.16
N GLU A 240 48.20 -53.95 -5.82
CA GLU A 240 49.37 -53.64 -5.00
C GLU A 240 50.32 -52.63 -5.67
N SER A 241 51.11 -51.97 -4.82
CA SER A 241 52.52 -51.61 -5.02
C SER A 241 52.93 -50.25 -5.64
N MET A 242 53.51 -49.44 -4.73
CA MET A 242 54.83 -48.75 -4.81
C MET A 242 54.88 -47.22 -4.71
N MET A 243 55.88 -46.77 -3.93
CA MET A 243 56.44 -45.44 -3.67
C MET A 243 55.77 -44.65 -2.53
N ALA A 244 56.42 -44.53 -1.36
CA ALA A 244 57.49 -43.55 -1.03
C ALA A 244 56.96 -42.11 -1.15
N GLU A 245 57.11 -41.16 -0.23
CA GLU A 245 57.82 -40.96 1.03
C GLU A 245 57.29 -39.59 1.54
N GLN A 246 57.34 -39.31 2.84
CA GLN A 246 57.10 -37.98 3.47
C GLN A 246 55.64 -37.48 3.46
N ASP A 247 55.09 -36.78 4.45
CA ASP A 247 55.65 -36.06 5.58
C ASP A 247 54.62 -36.01 6.72
N GLU A 248 55.08 -35.94 7.97
CA GLU A 248 54.25 -35.74 9.17
C GLU A 248 53.45 -34.43 9.08
N LEU A 249 52.20 -34.41 9.57
CA LEU A 249 51.68 -33.31 10.38
C LEU A 249 50.42 -33.77 11.14
N SER A 250 50.64 -34.05 12.42
CA SER A 250 49.63 -34.36 13.43
C SER A 250 48.66 -33.19 13.67
N PHE A 251 47.36 -33.49 13.75
CA PHE A 251 46.41 -32.70 14.53
C PHE A 251 45.56 -33.64 15.42
N PRO A 252 45.35 -33.32 16.71
CA PRO A 252 44.67 -34.21 17.63
C PRO A 252 43.15 -34.08 17.55
N SER A 253 42.48 -35.23 17.42
CA SER A 253 41.05 -35.39 17.64
C SER A 253 40.72 -35.24 19.13
N ILE A 254 39.91 -34.24 19.47
CA ILE A 254 39.31 -34.12 20.81
C ILE A 254 37.98 -34.86 20.81
N SER A 255 37.93 -35.96 21.55
CA SER A 255 36.71 -36.69 21.90
C SER A 255 35.89 -35.87 22.88
N ILE A 256 34.62 -35.58 22.53
CA ILE A 256 33.64 -35.01 23.45
C ILE A 256 32.85 -36.16 24.06
N THR A 257 33.20 -36.50 25.30
CA THR A 257 32.36 -37.29 26.21
C THR A 257 31.69 -36.36 27.22
N ASP A 258 30.36 -36.43 27.23
CA ASP A 258 29.50 -36.58 28.41
C ASP A 258 29.67 -35.59 29.59
N VAL A 259 28.77 -34.60 29.68
CA VAL A 259 28.57 -33.78 30.89
C VAL A 259 27.10 -33.74 31.28
N ARG A 260 26.78 -34.73 32.11
CA ARG A 260 25.82 -34.80 33.21
C ARG A 260 25.32 -33.46 33.77
N SER A 261 24.00 -33.31 33.75
CA SER A 261 23.20 -32.32 34.49
C SER A 261 23.50 -32.31 35.99
N ARG A 262 23.71 -31.10 36.54
CA ARG A 262 23.56 -30.82 37.97
C ARG A 262 22.73 -29.56 38.16
N GLU A 263 21.59 -29.75 38.82
CA GLU A 263 20.81 -28.71 39.48
C GLU A 263 21.67 -27.96 40.50
N SER A 264 21.49 -26.65 40.59
CA SER A 264 21.88 -25.87 41.76
C SER A 264 20.92 -24.69 41.91
N ALA A 265 20.08 -24.81 42.94
CA ALA A 265 19.28 -23.73 43.49
C ALA A 265 20.20 -22.64 44.07
N ILE A 266 19.96 -21.38 43.70
CA ILE A 266 20.51 -20.22 44.41
C ILE A 266 19.36 -19.25 44.69
N THR A 267 18.99 -19.20 45.96
CA THR A 267 18.11 -18.25 46.63
C THR A 267 18.75 -16.86 46.62
N MET A 268 18.04 -15.83 46.16
CA MET A 268 18.44 -14.42 46.36
C MET A 268 17.66 -13.80 47.53
N PRO A 269 18.32 -13.05 48.44
CA PRO A 269 17.63 -12.28 49.47
C PRO A 269 17.22 -10.90 48.94
N VAL A 270 15.97 -10.53 49.27
CA VAL A 270 15.42 -9.18 49.17
C VAL A 270 15.98 -8.33 50.32
N ALA A 271 16.63 -7.22 50.01
CA ALA A 271 16.94 -6.19 51.00
C ALA A 271 16.79 -4.78 50.41
N ALA A 272 15.86 -4.05 51.03
CA ALA A 272 15.89 -2.65 51.41
C ALA A 272 16.20 -1.57 50.36
N SER A 273 15.12 -0.88 50.00
CA SER A 273 15.00 0.51 49.60
C SER A 273 16.03 1.45 50.23
N MET A 274 16.86 2.12 49.41
CA MET A 274 17.55 3.34 49.80
C MET A 274 17.04 4.54 49.00
N SER A 275 16.67 5.55 49.78
CA SER A 275 16.26 6.90 49.41
C SER A 275 17.39 7.65 48.72
N VAL A 276 17.11 8.25 47.55
CA VAL A 276 18.03 9.14 46.83
C VAL A 276 17.49 10.57 46.91
N ALA A 277 18.27 11.44 47.57
CA ALA A 277 18.07 12.88 47.59
C ALA A 277 18.54 13.51 46.26
N PRO A 278 17.95 14.64 45.83
CA PRO A 278 18.35 15.30 44.59
C PRO A 278 19.64 16.12 44.76
N ALA A 279 20.63 15.84 43.90
CA ALA A 279 21.85 16.61 43.78
C ALA A 279 21.59 17.90 42.98
N THR A 280 22.00 19.01 43.58
CA THR A 280 22.10 20.36 43.04
C THR A 280 23.07 20.40 41.85
N VAL A 281 22.57 20.80 40.68
CA VAL A 281 23.39 21.08 39.49
C VAL A 281 23.85 22.54 39.57
N ALA A 282 25.18 22.73 39.69
CA ALA A 282 25.83 24.02 39.61
C ALA A 282 26.00 24.44 38.14
N GLU A 283 25.53 25.65 37.82
CA GLU A 283 25.72 26.31 36.53
C GLU A 283 27.19 26.64 36.30
N THR A 284 27.71 26.26 35.14
CA THR A 284 29.00 26.72 34.61
C THR A 284 28.74 27.78 33.54
N PRO A 285 29.43 28.94 33.56
CA PRO A 285 29.18 30.02 32.60
C PRO A 285 29.83 29.71 31.25
N MET A 286 29.05 29.81 30.17
CA MET A 286 29.57 29.77 28.81
C MET A 286 30.29 31.07 28.47
N ALA A 287 31.58 30.96 28.17
CA ALA A 287 32.41 32.01 27.62
C ALA A 287 31.98 32.36 26.19
N SER A 288 31.93 33.66 25.91
CA SER A 288 31.56 34.28 24.65
C SER A 288 32.65 34.08 23.59
N ILE A 289 32.30 33.49 22.45
CA ILE A 289 33.17 33.44 21.26
C ILE A 289 32.89 34.69 20.41
N PRO A 290 33.90 35.48 20.03
CA PRO A 290 33.70 36.65 19.18
C PRO A 290 33.48 36.24 17.72
N VAL A 291 32.40 36.77 17.13
CA VAL A 291 32.07 36.68 15.71
C VAL A 291 33.03 37.57 14.93
N ALA A 292 33.88 36.96 14.09
CA ALA A 292 34.68 37.67 13.10
C ALA A 292 33.80 38.04 11.91
N GLN A 293 33.77 39.33 11.56
CA GLN A 293 33.10 39.85 10.37
C GLN A 293 34.02 39.67 9.16
N GLU A 294 33.59 38.90 8.16
CA GLU A 294 34.22 38.87 6.84
C GLU A 294 33.69 40.01 5.94
N PRO A 295 34.57 40.68 5.17
CA PRO A 295 34.19 41.80 4.32
C PRO A 295 33.53 41.32 3.01
N VAL A 296 32.34 41.86 2.74
CA VAL A 296 31.62 41.73 1.47
C VAL A 296 32.42 42.42 0.36
N THR A 297 32.96 41.63 -0.56
CA THR A 297 33.59 42.14 -1.79
C THR A 297 32.53 42.23 -2.88
N GLN A 298 32.12 43.45 -3.25
CA GLN A 298 31.19 43.72 -4.34
C GLN A 298 31.90 43.49 -5.69
N LYS A 299 31.34 42.60 -6.52
CA LYS A 299 31.77 42.35 -7.90
C LYS A 299 30.93 43.21 -8.85
N PRO A 300 31.53 43.92 -9.83
CA PRO A 300 30.80 44.84 -10.70
C PRO A 300 30.01 44.10 -11.78
N VAL A 301 28.78 44.56 -12.00
CA VAL A 301 27.87 44.15 -13.06
C VAL A 301 28.38 44.69 -14.40
N ALA A 302 28.75 43.79 -15.31
CA ALA A 302 28.99 44.13 -16.72
C ALA A 302 27.65 44.07 -17.47
N GLN A 303 27.31 45.18 -18.13
CA GLN A 303 26.16 45.31 -19.03
C GLN A 303 26.49 44.62 -20.36
N GLU A 304 25.60 43.74 -20.81
CA GLU A 304 25.64 43.10 -22.12
C GLU A 304 24.70 43.82 -23.10
N PRO A 305 25.13 44.10 -24.35
CA PRO A 305 24.35 44.90 -25.29
C PRO A 305 23.31 44.07 -26.04
N VAL A 306 22.09 44.61 -26.14
CA VAL A 306 20.99 44.09 -26.94
C VAL A 306 21.28 44.31 -28.42
N ALA A 307 21.57 43.23 -29.16
CA ALA A 307 21.61 43.24 -30.61
C ALA A 307 20.27 42.76 -31.18
N GLN A 308 19.57 43.69 -31.84
CA GLN A 308 18.38 43.42 -32.64
C GLN A 308 18.79 42.67 -33.92
N ALA A 309 18.21 41.49 -34.14
CA ALA A 309 18.29 40.79 -35.42
C ALA A 309 16.87 40.54 -35.95
N SER A 310 16.44 41.41 -36.85
CA SER A 310 15.37 41.14 -37.81
C SER A 310 15.94 40.23 -38.90
N LEU A 311 15.20 39.22 -39.37
CA LEU A 311 15.10 38.87 -40.80
C LEU A 311 14.26 37.60 -41.08
N SER A 312 13.20 37.84 -41.87
CA SER A 312 12.67 37.05 -43.01
C SER A 312 12.10 35.63 -42.82
N LEU A 313 10.79 35.53 -43.09
CA LEU A 313 10.11 34.35 -43.64
C LEU A 313 10.67 33.98 -45.03
N PRO A 314 10.59 32.69 -45.43
CA PRO A 314 10.44 32.32 -46.82
C PRO A 314 9.08 31.67 -47.12
N THR A 315 8.42 32.20 -48.14
CA THR A 315 7.30 31.60 -48.87
C THR A 315 7.82 31.13 -50.24
N ALA A 316 7.47 29.89 -50.64
CA ALA A 316 7.24 29.35 -52.00
C ALA A 316 7.74 27.89 -52.11
N ILE A 317 6.86 26.88 -52.20
CA ILE A 317 6.28 26.22 -53.40
C ILE A 317 7.31 25.47 -54.29
N ALA A 318 7.22 24.12 -54.29
CA ALA A 318 7.36 23.19 -55.43
C ALA A 318 7.09 21.76 -54.90
N ALA A 319 5.96 21.10 -55.20
CA ALA A 319 5.69 20.28 -56.39
C ALA A 319 6.56 19.00 -56.50
N GLY A 320 5.93 17.83 -56.26
CA GLY A 320 6.49 16.48 -56.48
C GLY A 320 5.86 15.46 -55.49
N ALA A 321 4.65 14.96 -55.72
CA ALA A 321 4.37 13.70 -56.44
C ALA A 321 5.18 12.50 -55.92
N ILE A 322 4.57 11.65 -55.08
CA ILE A 322 4.70 10.17 -55.08
C ILE A 322 3.48 9.55 -54.35
N ALA A 323 2.78 8.71 -55.11
CA ALA A 323 1.85 7.62 -54.84
C ALA A 323 1.40 7.29 -53.39
N GLN A 324 0.08 7.36 -53.18
CA GLN A 324 -0.68 6.53 -52.25
C GLN A 324 -1.07 5.20 -52.92
N PRO A 325 -1.05 4.05 -52.23
CA PRO A 325 -1.82 2.89 -52.65
C PRO A 325 -3.21 2.92 -51.99
N GLU A 326 -4.23 3.27 -52.79
CA GLU A 326 -5.64 2.97 -52.52
C GLU A 326 -5.83 1.45 -52.38
N ARG A 327 -6.28 0.99 -51.20
CA ARG A 327 -6.92 -0.32 -51.06
C ARG A 327 -8.43 -0.11 -51.15
N GLN A 328 -8.94 -0.22 -52.37
CA GLN A 328 -10.37 -0.42 -52.64
C GLN A 328 -10.79 -1.79 -52.14
N ILE A 329 -11.79 -1.83 -51.25
CA ILE A 329 -12.53 -3.06 -50.93
C ILE A 329 -13.85 -2.98 -51.71
N GLN A 330 -13.91 -3.72 -52.82
CA GLN A 330 -15.15 -4.05 -53.51
C GLN A 330 -15.92 -5.13 -52.72
N PRO A 331 -17.25 -5.00 -52.59
CA PRO A 331 -18.11 -6.10 -52.17
C PRO A 331 -18.52 -6.94 -53.39
N GLU A 332 -18.20 -8.24 -53.38
CA GLU A 332 -18.78 -9.22 -54.32
C GLU A 332 -20.04 -9.90 -53.72
N PRO A 333 -20.94 -10.42 -54.57
CA PRO A 333 -22.31 -10.77 -54.21
C PRO A 333 -22.54 -12.27 -53.91
N MET A 334 -23.54 -12.54 -53.05
CA MET A 334 -24.58 -13.62 -53.08
C MET A 334 -24.14 -15.10 -53.30
N PRO A 335 -24.76 -16.08 -52.60
CA PRO A 335 -26.08 -16.53 -53.04
C PRO A 335 -27.09 -16.93 -51.95
N GLU A 336 -28.33 -16.59 -52.28
CA GLU A 336 -29.59 -17.32 -52.11
C GLU A 336 -29.57 -18.62 -51.26
N SER A 337 -30.40 -18.61 -50.22
CA SER A 337 -31.14 -19.79 -49.80
C SER A 337 -32.46 -19.33 -49.20
N GLY A 338 -33.53 -19.51 -49.96
CA GLY A 338 -34.89 -19.21 -49.56
C GLY A 338 -35.46 -20.32 -48.68
N VAL A 339 -36.23 -19.93 -47.66
CA VAL A 339 -37.41 -20.67 -47.22
C VAL A 339 -38.49 -19.64 -46.85
N ARG A 340 -39.51 -19.58 -47.70
CA ARG A 340 -40.84 -19.04 -47.37
C ARG A 340 -41.56 -20.05 -46.47
N LEU A 341 -42.36 -19.54 -45.53
CA LEU A 341 -43.75 -19.93 -45.19
C LEU A 341 -44.22 -18.97 -44.06
N THR A 342 -45.09 -17.98 -44.35
CA THR A 342 -46.56 -17.95 -44.04
C THR A 342 -46.85 -17.91 -42.53
N SER A 343 -47.67 -17.04 -41.93
CA SER A 343 -48.78 -16.18 -42.36
C SER A 343 -49.15 -15.20 -41.23
N ALA A 344 -49.90 -14.14 -41.59
CA ALA A 344 -51.03 -13.46 -40.91
C ALA A 344 -50.99 -13.25 -39.36
N GLU A 345 -51.47 -12.16 -38.76
CA GLU A 345 -52.70 -11.38 -39.00
C GLU A 345 -52.61 -10.17 -38.02
N THR A 346 -52.71 -8.92 -38.47
CA THR A 346 -53.89 -8.02 -38.36
C THR A 346 -54.41 -7.87 -36.90
N LEU A 347 -54.36 -6.73 -36.20
CA LEU A 347 -55.14 -5.47 -36.29
C LEU A 347 -54.59 -4.57 -35.14
N GLY A 348 -54.38 -3.27 -35.26
CA GLY A 348 -55.39 -2.22 -35.46
C GLY A 348 -55.74 -1.55 -34.12
N GLY A 349 -55.37 -0.29 -33.92
CA GLY A 349 -55.75 0.50 -32.74
C GLY A 349 -55.07 1.87 -32.64
N ASP A 350 -55.86 2.93 -32.83
CA ASP A 350 -55.55 4.35 -33.05
C ASP A 350 -54.79 5.13 -31.96
N PRO A 351 -54.28 6.35 -32.28
CA PRO A 351 -53.46 7.17 -31.40
C PRO A 351 -54.29 8.13 -30.52
N ILE A 352 -53.90 8.27 -29.25
CA ILE A 352 -54.43 9.31 -28.36
C ILE A 352 -53.44 10.46 -28.24
N VAL A 353 -53.95 11.62 -28.66
CA VAL A 353 -53.45 12.97 -28.45
C VAL A 353 -53.28 13.26 -26.95
N ALA A 354 -52.11 13.74 -26.54
CA ALA A 354 -51.95 14.51 -25.32
C ALA A 354 -50.98 15.68 -25.56
N GLN A 355 -51.57 16.87 -25.61
CA GLN A 355 -50.89 18.15 -25.54
C GLN A 355 -50.28 18.32 -24.14
N SER A 356 -49.01 18.73 -24.07
CA SER A 356 -48.42 19.36 -22.90
C SER A 356 -47.44 20.43 -23.36
N GLY A 357 -47.82 21.68 -23.15
CA GLY A 357 -47.06 22.87 -23.55
C GLY A 357 -45.74 23.00 -22.82
N PHE A 358 -44.68 23.22 -23.58
CA PHE A 358 -43.38 23.65 -23.08
C PHE A 358 -43.39 25.18 -22.97
N VAL A 359 -43.40 25.69 -21.74
CA VAL A 359 -43.09 27.10 -21.45
C VAL A 359 -41.57 27.21 -21.31
N GLN A 360 -40.99 28.03 -22.16
CA GLN A 360 -39.57 28.38 -22.18
C GLN A 360 -39.35 29.60 -21.26
N PRO A 361 -38.47 29.54 -20.26
CA PRO A 361 -37.85 30.72 -19.72
C PRO A 361 -36.47 30.90 -20.36
N ALA A 362 -36.36 31.93 -21.21
CA ALA A 362 -35.08 32.57 -21.48
C ALA A 362 -34.64 33.35 -20.23
N ASP A 363 -33.33 33.62 -20.14
CA ASP A 363 -32.63 34.41 -19.11
C ASP A 363 -32.25 33.69 -17.80
N GLN A 364 -31.21 32.83 -17.87
CA GLN A 364 -30.38 32.51 -16.70
C GLN A 364 -28.97 31.94 -17.00
N THR A 365 -28.39 32.24 -18.16
CA THR A 365 -27.11 31.66 -18.61
C THR A 365 -25.84 32.47 -18.31
N LEU A 366 -25.89 33.54 -17.51
CA LEU A 366 -24.72 34.41 -17.28
C LEU A 366 -24.18 34.46 -15.83
N ALA A 367 -24.64 33.58 -14.92
CA ALA A 367 -24.18 33.57 -13.53
C ALA A 367 -23.64 32.22 -13.02
N ILE A 368 -23.71 31.14 -13.82
CA ILE A 368 -23.30 29.80 -13.39
C ILE A 368 -21.80 29.54 -13.66
N GLU A 369 -21.21 30.21 -14.66
CA GLU A 369 -19.82 29.99 -15.05
C GLU A 369 -18.81 30.51 -14.00
N SER A 370 -19.13 31.59 -13.30
CA SER A 370 -18.27 32.17 -12.24
C SER A 370 -18.30 31.41 -10.91
N ALA A 371 -19.35 30.63 -10.64
CA ALA A 371 -19.45 29.81 -9.42
C ALA A 371 -18.72 28.47 -9.57
N SER A 372 -18.70 27.89 -10.78
CA SER A 372 -17.91 26.68 -11.08
C SER A 372 -16.40 26.91 -11.00
N GLU A 373 -15.93 28.11 -11.34
CA GLU A 373 -14.50 28.45 -11.30
C GLU A 373 -13.98 28.66 -9.87
N GLN A 374 -14.82 29.16 -8.96
CA GLN A 374 -14.49 29.30 -7.54
C GLN A 374 -14.49 27.95 -6.78
N VAL A 375 -15.41 27.04 -7.10
CA VAL A 375 -15.43 25.69 -6.49
C VAL A 375 -14.26 24.83 -6.99
N ALA A 376 -13.85 24.97 -8.25
CA ALA A 376 -12.65 24.33 -8.77
C ALA A 376 -11.37 24.88 -8.11
N ALA A 377 -11.30 26.20 -7.87
CA ALA A 377 -10.16 26.81 -7.19
C ALA A 377 -10.06 26.39 -5.71
N GLU A 378 -11.19 26.20 -5.02
CA GLU A 378 -11.24 25.80 -3.61
C GLU A 378 -10.98 24.30 -3.41
N GLN A 379 -11.41 23.44 -4.35
CA GLN A 379 -11.02 22.03 -4.37
C GLN A 379 -9.52 21.85 -4.65
N VAL A 380 -8.93 22.63 -5.56
CA VAL A 380 -7.48 22.62 -5.82
C VAL A 380 -6.68 23.17 -4.63
N ALA A 381 -7.25 24.09 -3.84
CA ALA A 381 -6.61 24.61 -2.63
C ALA A 381 -6.69 23.65 -1.44
N GLY A 382 -7.81 22.93 -1.27
CA GLY A 382 -7.95 21.88 -0.24
C GLY A 382 -7.09 20.64 -0.53
N GLU A 383 -6.91 20.30 -1.81
CA GLU A 383 -6.10 19.16 -2.24
C GLU A 383 -4.59 19.47 -2.29
N ARG A 384 -4.19 20.75 -2.27
CA ARG A 384 -2.80 21.17 -1.99
C ARG A 384 -2.33 20.83 -0.57
N ALA A 385 -3.25 20.52 0.35
CA ALA A 385 -2.93 20.29 1.76
C ALA A 385 -2.70 18.80 2.12
N THR A 386 -2.96 17.86 1.20
CA THR A 386 -2.91 16.41 1.54
C THR A 386 -1.51 15.82 1.45
N ILE A 387 -0.62 16.40 0.65
CA ILE A 387 0.79 16.01 0.63
C ILE A 387 1.53 17.07 1.44
N GLY A 388 2.03 16.67 2.61
CA GLY A 388 2.74 17.56 3.53
C GLY A 388 3.93 18.29 2.88
N ASN A 389 4.59 19.15 3.64
CA ASN A 389 5.72 19.97 3.21
C ASN A 389 6.69 19.20 2.26
N TRP A 390 6.60 19.46 0.95
CA TRP A 390 7.39 18.78 -0.09
C TRP A 390 8.90 18.82 0.16
N ASN A 391 9.38 19.87 0.84
CA ASN A 391 10.78 20.02 1.24
C ASN A 391 11.27 18.92 2.21
N SER A 392 10.36 18.24 2.91
CA SER A 392 10.69 17.16 3.84
C SER A 392 10.64 15.77 3.19
N ILE A 393 10.02 15.66 2.01
CA ILE A 393 9.88 14.40 1.29
C ILE A 393 11.19 14.12 0.54
N ASP A 394 11.68 12.89 0.66
CA ASP A 394 12.88 12.46 -0.06
C ASP A 394 12.63 12.42 -1.57
N THR A 395 13.69 12.62 -2.35
CA THR A 395 13.60 12.70 -3.81
C THR A 395 13.04 11.42 -4.44
N VAL A 396 13.30 10.25 -3.85
CA VAL A 396 12.79 8.96 -4.33
C VAL A 396 11.27 8.89 -4.20
N SER A 397 10.73 9.30 -3.06
CA SER A 397 9.29 9.39 -2.84
C SER A 397 8.62 10.38 -3.80
N ILE A 398 9.25 11.52 -4.10
CA ILE A 398 8.70 12.49 -5.08
C ILE A 398 8.66 11.88 -6.48
N ILE A 399 9.70 11.13 -6.88
CA ILE A 399 9.70 10.44 -8.18
C ILE A 399 8.56 9.41 -8.22
N LYS A 400 8.31 8.65 -7.16
CA LYS A 400 7.18 7.70 -7.10
C LYS A 400 5.83 8.42 -7.26
N VAL A 401 5.70 9.62 -6.69
CA VAL A 401 4.48 10.43 -6.80
C VAL A 401 4.21 10.91 -8.23
N LEU A 402 5.20 10.96 -9.12
CA LEU A 402 4.97 11.21 -10.56
C LEU A 402 4.10 10.14 -11.22
N GLY A 403 4.01 8.95 -10.64
CA GLY A 403 3.12 7.86 -11.08
C GLY A 403 1.68 7.99 -10.58
N SER A 404 1.37 8.99 -9.74
CA SER A 404 0.01 9.21 -9.22
C SER A 404 -0.99 9.43 -10.36
N PRO A 405 -2.23 8.90 -10.28
CA PRO A 405 -3.27 9.15 -11.28
C PRO A 405 -3.72 10.61 -11.34
N GLN A 406 -3.50 11.38 -10.27
CA GLN A 406 -3.90 12.78 -10.17
C GLN A 406 -2.91 13.72 -10.87
N GLU A 407 -3.36 14.42 -11.90
CA GLU A 407 -2.51 15.33 -12.69
C GLU A 407 -1.94 16.48 -11.85
N VAL A 408 -2.74 17.04 -10.93
CA VAL A 408 -2.31 18.16 -10.06
C VAL A 408 -1.11 17.76 -9.21
N VAL A 409 -1.15 16.56 -8.62
CA VAL A 409 -0.06 16.01 -7.79
C VAL A 409 1.18 15.74 -8.63
N ARG A 410 1.03 15.20 -9.85
CA ARG A 410 2.16 14.99 -10.78
C ARG A 410 2.84 16.31 -11.13
N GLN A 411 2.06 17.36 -11.42
CA GLN A 411 2.61 18.67 -11.77
C GLN A 411 3.36 19.32 -10.60
N GLN A 412 2.87 19.15 -9.37
CA GLN A 412 3.58 19.60 -8.17
C GLN A 412 4.90 18.85 -7.95
N ALA A 413 4.88 17.52 -8.09
CA ALA A 413 6.09 16.70 -8.00
C ALA A 413 7.12 17.09 -9.08
N LYS A 414 6.68 17.38 -10.31
CA LYS A 414 7.57 17.89 -11.37
C LYS A 414 8.19 19.24 -11.01
N ALA A 415 7.39 20.19 -10.54
CA ALA A 415 7.86 21.51 -10.15
C ALA A 415 8.89 21.42 -9.00
N GLU A 416 8.65 20.54 -8.03
CA GLU A 416 9.58 20.30 -6.93
C GLU A 416 10.89 19.65 -7.39
N LEU A 417 10.84 18.67 -8.31
CA LEU A 417 12.07 18.08 -8.89
C LEU A 417 12.88 19.11 -9.67
N LEU A 418 12.22 19.98 -10.45
CA LEU A 418 12.88 21.10 -11.13
C LEU A 418 13.51 22.06 -10.11
N HIS A 419 12.83 22.36 -9.00
CA HIS A 419 13.37 23.18 -7.92
C HIS A 419 14.62 22.57 -7.27
N ARG A 420 14.68 21.23 -7.19
CA ARG A 420 15.86 20.47 -6.72
C ARG A 420 17.00 20.37 -7.75
N GLY A 421 16.84 20.98 -8.92
CA GLY A 421 17.86 21.05 -9.95
C GLY A 421 17.88 19.86 -10.90
N PHE A 422 16.80 19.08 -10.98
CA PHE A 422 16.67 18.05 -12.03
C PHE A 422 16.59 18.72 -13.40
N SER A 423 17.40 18.26 -14.33
CA SER A 423 17.31 18.66 -15.74
C SER A 423 16.05 18.11 -16.41
N ASP A 424 15.64 18.69 -17.54
CA ASP A 424 14.49 18.19 -18.31
C ASP A 424 14.68 16.73 -18.75
N THR A 425 15.92 16.34 -19.07
CA THR A 425 16.27 14.96 -19.42
C THR A 425 16.10 14.02 -18.23
N GLU A 426 16.58 14.41 -17.05
CA GLU A 426 16.39 13.62 -15.82
C GLU A 426 14.92 13.55 -15.40
N LEU A 427 14.16 14.62 -15.62
CA LEU A 427 12.72 14.64 -15.37
C LEU A 427 11.99 13.67 -16.30
N SER A 428 12.40 13.57 -17.57
CA SER A 428 11.83 12.59 -18.51
C SER A 428 12.09 11.14 -18.07
N VAL A 429 13.29 10.85 -17.56
CA VAL A 429 13.65 9.54 -16.99
C VAL A 429 12.85 9.26 -15.72
N ALA A 430 12.72 10.24 -14.82
CA ALA A 430 11.91 10.11 -13.60
C ALA A 430 10.45 9.77 -13.91
N VAL A 431 9.84 10.48 -14.86
CA VAL A 431 8.46 10.21 -15.30
C VAL A 431 8.37 8.82 -15.91
N ALA A 432 9.30 8.46 -16.80
CA ALA A 432 9.32 7.13 -17.41
C ALA A 432 9.44 6.00 -16.37
N ILE A 433 10.25 6.16 -15.33
CA ILE A 433 10.35 5.19 -14.24
C ILE A 433 9.04 5.10 -13.45
N ALA A 434 8.38 6.22 -13.19
CA ALA A 434 7.21 6.26 -12.33
C ALA A 434 5.92 5.75 -13.00
N THR A 435 5.76 5.97 -14.32
CA THR A 435 4.49 5.69 -15.02
C THR A 435 4.52 4.44 -15.89
N SER A 436 5.70 3.97 -16.32
CA SER A 436 5.78 2.91 -17.32
C SER A 436 5.60 1.52 -16.70
N ASP A 437 5.27 0.52 -17.51
CA ASP A 437 5.23 -0.87 -17.08
C ASP A 437 6.62 -1.47 -16.82
N ALA A 438 6.67 -2.66 -16.23
CA ALA A 438 7.94 -3.29 -15.89
C ALA A 438 8.82 -3.61 -17.10
N ALA A 439 8.22 -4.00 -18.23
CA ALA A 439 8.94 -4.32 -19.45
C ALA A 439 9.66 -3.09 -20.02
N TYR A 440 8.97 -1.94 -20.06
CA TYR A 440 9.55 -0.68 -20.48
C TYR A 440 10.64 -0.20 -19.52
N ARG A 441 10.47 -0.36 -18.20
CA ARG A 441 11.51 0.00 -17.22
C ARG A 441 12.78 -0.84 -17.38
N VAL A 442 12.65 -2.14 -17.70
CA VAL A 442 13.82 -2.98 -18.04
C VAL A 442 14.54 -2.48 -19.30
N GLU A 443 13.80 -2.03 -20.31
CA GLU A 443 14.41 -1.45 -21.52
C GLU A 443 15.06 -0.09 -21.23
N LEU A 444 14.43 0.75 -20.40
CA LEU A 444 15.00 2.01 -19.93
C LEU A 444 16.33 1.80 -19.18
N ILE A 445 16.46 0.74 -18.36
CA ILE A 445 17.73 0.37 -17.72
C ILE A 445 18.84 0.15 -18.76
N ARG A 446 18.54 -0.53 -19.87
CA ARG A 446 19.52 -0.78 -20.94
C ARG A 446 19.94 0.54 -21.59
N GLN A 447 18.95 1.38 -21.93
CA GLN A 447 19.20 2.68 -22.53
C GLN A 447 20.03 3.60 -21.62
N LEU A 448 19.77 3.61 -20.32
CA LEU A 448 20.53 4.41 -19.36
C LEU A 448 21.99 3.99 -19.26
N VAL A 449 22.29 2.68 -19.36
CA VAL A 449 23.68 2.20 -19.35
C VAL A 449 24.43 2.62 -20.61
N ASP A 450 23.74 2.69 -21.76
CA ASP A 450 24.33 3.07 -23.04
C ASP A 450 24.44 4.59 -23.22
N GLN A 451 23.60 5.37 -22.53
CA GLN A 451 23.60 6.83 -22.58
C GLN A 451 24.68 7.44 -21.66
N GLN A 452 25.62 8.18 -22.25
CA GLN A 452 26.67 8.87 -21.49
C GLN A 452 26.27 10.27 -20.99
N THR A 453 25.12 10.78 -21.42
CA THR A 453 24.66 12.14 -21.10
C THR A 453 24.11 12.28 -19.70
N ILE A 454 23.64 11.19 -19.09
CA ILE A 454 23.02 11.14 -17.77
C ILE A 454 23.80 10.14 -16.94
N ASP A 455 24.11 10.47 -15.69
CA ASP A 455 24.69 9.50 -14.77
C ASP A 455 23.65 8.42 -14.44
N ALA A 456 23.84 7.21 -14.95
CA ALA A 456 22.92 6.10 -14.74
C ALA A 456 22.87 5.60 -13.29
N ARG A 457 23.92 5.81 -12.48
CA ARG A 457 24.06 5.24 -11.14
C ARG A 457 22.88 5.53 -10.21
N PRO A 458 22.48 6.80 -9.97
CA PRO A 458 21.34 7.09 -9.09
C PRO A 458 20.03 6.47 -9.57
N TRP A 459 19.79 6.41 -10.87
CA TRP A 459 18.58 5.82 -11.45
C TRP A 459 18.53 4.31 -11.30
N LEU A 460 19.66 3.63 -11.50
CA LEU A 460 19.76 2.19 -11.30
C LEU A 460 19.62 1.80 -9.82
N LEU A 461 20.19 2.60 -8.90
CA LEU A 461 20.00 2.42 -7.46
C LEU A 461 18.55 2.66 -7.02
N LEU A 462 17.86 3.62 -7.64
CA LEU A 462 16.43 3.84 -7.46
C LEU A 462 15.63 2.61 -7.92
N MET A 463 15.91 2.09 -9.13
CA MET A 463 15.22 0.91 -9.67
C MET A 463 15.53 -0.40 -8.92
N LEU A 464 16.58 -0.44 -8.10
CA LEU A 464 16.83 -1.53 -7.17
C LEU A 464 15.76 -1.63 -6.05
N GLN A 465 15.00 -0.55 -5.82
CA GLN A 465 13.87 -0.50 -4.90
C GLN A 465 12.51 -0.72 -5.59
N ASP A 466 12.50 -1.07 -6.87
CA ASP A 466 11.27 -1.33 -7.63
C ASP A 466 10.52 -2.54 -7.07
N ASN A 467 9.19 -2.56 -7.13
CA ASN A 467 8.41 -3.69 -6.62
C ASN A 467 8.53 -4.93 -7.52
N THR A 468 8.90 -4.75 -8.79
CA THR A 468 8.99 -5.84 -9.76
C THR A 468 10.38 -6.49 -9.76
N ARG A 469 10.42 -7.79 -9.50
CA ARG A 469 11.65 -8.60 -9.47
C ARG A 469 12.51 -8.47 -10.74
N GLU A 470 11.89 -8.41 -11.91
CA GLU A 470 12.61 -8.33 -13.20
C GLU A 470 13.37 -7.02 -13.35
N VAL A 471 12.77 -5.89 -12.94
CA VAL A 471 13.41 -4.57 -12.93
C VAL A 471 14.59 -4.57 -11.97
N LYS A 472 14.41 -5.10 -10.74
CA LYS A 472 15.50 -5.21 -9.78
C LYS A 472 16.67 -6.05 -10.31
N LEU A 473 16.39 -7.21 -10.91
CA LEU A 473 17.44 -8.08 -11.48
C LEU A 473 18.19 -7.38 -12.60
N ALA A 474 17.49 -6.69 -13.51
CA ALA A 474 18.10 -5.90 -14.58
C ALA A 474 18.97 -4.77 -14.01
N ALA A 475 18.51 -4.07 -12.97
CA ALA A 475 19.25 -3.00 -12.30
C ALA A 475 20.53 -3.54 -11.63
N VAL A 476 20.43 -4.66 -10.91
CA VAL A 476 21.60 -5.34 -10.32
C VAL A 476 22.62 -5.74 -11.38
N ASP A 477 22.16 -6.28 -12.51
CA ASP A 477 23.02 -6.65 -13.64
C ASP A 477 23.73 -5.44 -14.25
N ALA A 478 23.01 -4.34 -14.45
CA ALA A 478 23.57 -3.08 -14.94
C ALA A 478 24.61 -2.51 -13.97
N LEU A 479 24.27 -2.40 -12.69
CA LEU A 479 25.16 -1.90 -11.62
C LEU A 479 26.43 -2.75 -11.49
N GLY A 480 26.31 -4.08 -11.64
CA GLY A 480 27.45 -4.99 -11.58
C GLY A 480 28.51 -4.76 -12.66
N ARG A 481 28.12 -4.20 -13.82
CA ARG A 481 29.04 -3.88 -14.93
C ARG A 481 29.80 -2.57 -14.74
N MET A 482 29.28 -1.65 -13.91
CA MET A 482 29.86 -0.31 -13.75
C MET A 482 31.17 -0.30 -12.95
N LEU A 483 31.53 -1.40 -12.27
CA LEU A 483 32.75 -1.57 -11.46
C LEU A 483 33.05 -0.45 -10.44
N ASP A 484 32.05 0.36 -10.09
CA ASP A 484 32.17 1.50 -9.17
C ASP A 484 32.23 1.01 -7.70
N PRO A 485 33.25 1.43 -6.91
CA PRO A 485 33.33 1.11 -5.48
C PRO A 485 32.11 1.56 -4.65
N GLN A 486 31.50 2.70 -4.98
CA GLN A 486 30.31 3.20 -4.26
C GLN A 486 29.10 2.31 -4.55
N VAL A 487 28.89 1.93 -5.81
CA VAL A 487 27.84 0.96 -6.18
C VAL A 487 28.02 -0.37 -5.44
N ARG A 488 29.25 -0.86 -5.31
CA ARG A 488 29.54 -2.08 -4.53
C ARG A 488 29.22 -1.92 -3.05
N LYS A 489 29.42 -0.73 -2.46
CA LYS A 489 29.03 -0.44 -1.08
C LYS A 489 27.52 -0.48 -0.92
N GLU A 490 26.79 0.18 -1.82
CA GLU A 490 25.32 0.18 -1.82
C GLU A 490 24.74 -1.22 -2.01
N LEU A 491 25.31 -2.02 -2.92
CA LEU A 491 24.90 -3.42 -3.11
C LEU A 491 25.14 -4.29 -1.85
N ARG A 492 26.19 -4.01 -1.05
CA ARG A 492 26.41 -4.68 0.24
C ARG A 492 25.37 -4.30 1.28
N LEU A 493 25.01 -3.02 1.36
CA LEU A 493 23.94 -2.56 2.24
C LEU A 493 22.62 -3.21 1.85
N ARG A 494 22.31 -3.23 0.55
CA ARG A 494 21.08 -3.83 0.03
C ARG A 494 20.99 -5.33 0.28
N LEU A 495 22.11 -6.04 0.35
CA LEU A 495 22.13 -7.48 0.64
C LEU A 495 21.52 -7.83 2.00
N ILE A 496 21.54 -6.91 2.97
CA ILE A 496 21.00 -7.10 4.31
C ILE A 496 19.46 -7.06 4.28
N ASP A 497 18.88 -6.17 3.47
CA ASP A 497 17.45 -5.85 3.47
C ASP A 497 16.69 -6.42 2.26
N GLU A 498 17.31 -7.27 1.44
CA GLU A 498 16.66 -7.83 0.23
C GLU A 498 15.98 -9.18 0.53
N PRO A 499 14.64 -9.26 0.48
CA PRO A 499 13.92 -10.50 0.77
C PRO A 499 14.01 -11.55 -0.36
N ASP A 500 14.24 -11.14 -1.61
CA ASP A 500 14.26 -12.08 -2.73
C ASP A 500 15.60 -12.82 -2.84
N GLN A 501 15.58 -14.13 -2.57
CA GLN A 501 16.74 -15.00 -2.63
C GLN A 501 17.46 -14.98 -3.99
N LYS A 502 16.76 -14.83 -5.12
CA LYS A 502 17.39 -14.76 -6.44
C LYS A 502 18.23 -13.50 -6.59
N ILE A 503 17.72 -12.38 -6.08
CA ILE A 503 18.43 -11.09 -6.11
C ILE A 503 19.63 -11.15 -5.17
N VAL A 504 19.46 -11.68 -3.96
CA VAL A 504 20.55 -11.91 -2.98
C VAL A 504 21.69 -12.73 -3.60
N LEU A 505 21.38 -13.87 -4.24
CA LEU A 505 22.39 -14.71 -4.91
C LEU A 505 23.09 -13.97 -6.05
N LYS A 506 22.35 -13.16 -6.81
CA LYS A 506 22.91 -12.35 -7.89
C LYS A 506 23.86 -11.27 -7.37
N ILE A 507 23.47 -10.55 -6.31
CA ILE A 507 24.29 -9.54 -5.65
C ILE A 507 25.57 -10.19 -5.08
N ARG A 508 25.47 -11.33 -4.38
CA ARG A 508 26.64 -12.07 -3.86
C ARG A 508 27.61 -12.45 -4.97
N ARG A 509 27.10 -12.94 -6.10
CA ARG A 509 27.92 -13.26 -7.28
C ARG A 509 28.67 -12.04 -7.81
N ILE A 510 28.00 -10.90 -7.97
CA ILE A 510 28.63 -9.66 -8.47
C ILE A 510 29.69 -9.13 -7.49
N LEU A 511 29.46 -9.31 -6.18
CA LEU A 511 30.40 -8.92 -5.13
C LEU A 511 31.50 -9.95 -4.85
N ASN A 512 31.49 -11.10 -5.53
CA ASN A 512 32.38 -12.25 -5.28
C ASN A 512 32.36 -12.72 -3.81
N LEU A 513 31.20 -12.66 -3.16
CA LEU A 513 30.99 -13.23 -1.83
C LEU A 513 30.61 -14.71 -1.99
N ARG A 514 31.40 -15.61 -1.41
CA ARG A 514 31.15 -17.06 -1.43
C ARG A 514 30.09 -17.47 -0.43
#